data_AF-A0A1Q6DLC8-F1
#
_entry.id   AF-A0A1Q6DLC8-F1
#
_cell.length_a   1.000
_cell.length_b   1.000
_cell.length_c   1.000
_cell.angle_alpha   90.00
_cell.angle_beta   90.00
_cell.angle_gamma   90.00
#
_symmetry.space_group_name_H-M   'P 1'
#
loop_
_entity.id
_entity.type
_entity.pdbx_description
1 polymer ?
#
loop_
_entity_poly.entity_id
_entity_poly.type
_entity_poly.pdbx_seq_one_letter_code
_entity_poly.pdbx_strand_id
1 'polypeptide(L)'
;MIELIKKAFYTGLGAAELTREKVEDLARELSERGKVSESEVKKFVDEMVGKSQERKDQVKKQLEKMTEDALKKMNLASREDLEALEKRLGEKIDSLTGNKS
;
A
#
# COMPACT_ATOMS: atom_id res chain seq x y z
N MET A 1 -6.09 16.55 -25.00
CA MET A 1 -6.65 15.26 -25.46
C MET A 1 -6.17 14.08 -24.61
N ILE A 2 -4.88 13.98 -24.31
CA ILE A 2 -4.31 12.93 -23.46
C ILE A 2 -5.07 12.77 -22.13
N GLU A 3 -5.35 13.87 -21.42
CA GLU A 3 -6.06 13.86 -20.13
C GLU A 3 -7.48 13.30 -20.20
N LEU A 4 -8.14 13.43 -21.35
CA LEU A 4 -9.50 12.92 -21.56
C LEU A 4 -9.48 11.40 -21.77
N ILE A 5 -8.44 10.90 -22.44
CA ILE A 5 -8.18 9.47 -22.59
C ILE A 5 -7.76 8.86 -21.25
N LYS A 6 -6.92 9.54 -20.48
CA LYS A 6 -6.58 9.13 -19.10
C LYS A 6 -7.85 8.98 -18.26
N LYS A 7 -8.73 10.00 -18.28
CA LYS A 7 -10.01 9.97 -17.59
C LYS A 7 -10.92 8.84 -18.09
N ALA A 8 -11.02 8.63 -19.41
CA ALA A 8 -11.83 7.56 -19.97
C ALA A 8 -11.31 6.17 -19.57
N PHE A 9 -9.99 5.99 -19.53
CA PHE A 9 -9.35 4.74 -19.10
C PHE A 9 -9.58 4.45 -17.61
N TYR A 10 -9.38 5.45 -16.75
CA TYR A 10 -9.72 5.34 -15.33
C TYR A 10 -11.21 5.05 -15.08
N THR A 11 -12.08 5.53 -15.96
CA THR A 11 -13.53 5.31 -15.87
C THR A 11 -13.94 3.93 -16.41
N GLY A 12 -13.29 3.47 -17.50
CA GLY A 12 -13.62 2.23 -18.19
C GLY A 12 -13.05 0.97 -17.55
N LEU A 13 -11.93 1.07 -16.83
CA LEU A 13 -11.38 -0.05 -16.04
C LEU A 13 -12.02 -0.18 -14.65
N GLY A 14 -12.69 0.87 -14.16
CA GLY A 14 -13.21 0.89 -12.79
C GLY A 14 -12.10 0.67 -11.75
N ALA A 15 -12.43 0.06 -10.61
CA ALA A 15 -11.46 -0.30 -9.57
C ALA A 15 -10.57 -1.51 -9.92
N ALA A 16 -10.67 -2.05 -11.14
CA ALA A 16 -9.88 -3.20 -11.55
C ALA A 16 -8.42 -2.81 -11.81
N GLU A 17 -7.53 -3.74 -11.51
CA GLU A 17 -6.10 -3.54 -11.42
C GLU A 17 -5.50 -3.03 -12.74
N LEU A 18 -4.93 -1.83 -12.70
CA LEU A 18 -4.10 -1.28 -13.76
C LEU A 18 -2.86 -2.16 -13.94
N THR A 19 -2.87 -3.04 -14.95
CA THR A 19 -1.70 -3.84 -15.31
C THR A 19 -0.88 -3.15 -16.39
N ARG A 20 0.44 -3.37 -16.36
CA ARG A 20 1.37 -2.81 -17.35
C ARG A 20 0.93 -3.10 -18.78
N GLU A 21 0.51 -4.34 -19.04
CA GLU A 21 0.00 -4.82 -20.34
C GLU A 21 -1.22 -4.00 -20.83
N LYS A 22 -2.21 -3.76 -19.96
CA LYS A 22 -3.40 -2.95 -20.30
C LYS A 22 -3.05 -1.50 -20.63
N VAL A 23 -2.06 -0.93 -19.94
CA VAL A 23 -1.62 0.44 -20.22
C VAL A 23 -0.80 0.48 -21.51
N GLU A 24 0.04 -0.52 -21.79
CA GLU A 24 0.82 -0.66 -23.02
C GLU A 24 -0.08 -0.88 -24.27
N ASP A 25 -1.17 -1.62 -24.15
CA ASP A 25 -2.14 -1.81 -25.24
C ASP A 25 -2.86 -0.52 -25.61
N LEU A 26 -3.33 0.23 -24.62
CA LEU A 26 -3.95 1.55 -24.84
C LEU A 26 -2.94 2.51 -25.50
N ALA A 27 -1.72 2.49 -25.01
CA ALA A 27 -0.61 3.26 -25.53
C ALA A 27 -0.36 3.00 -27.03
N ARG A 28 -0.33 1.72 -27.44
CA ARG A 28 -0.25 1.33 -28.84
C ARG A 28 -1.43 1.85 -29.65
N GLU A 29 -2.66 1.67 -29.15
CA GLU A 29 -3.88 2.09 -29.86
C GLU A 29 -3.94 3.62 -30.08
N LEU A 30 -3.38 4.39 -29.14
CA LEU A 30 -3.30 5.86 -29.24
C LEU A 30 -2.19 6.34 -30.18
N SER A 31 -1.06 5.62 -30.20
CA SER A 31 0.05 5.86 -31.12
C SER A 31 -0.38 5.57 -32.57
N GLU A 32 -1.02 4.42 -32.81
CA GLU A 32 -1.54 4.02 -34.14
C GLU A 32 -2.59 4.98 -34.68
N ARG A 33 -3.39 5.58 -33.80
CA ARG A 33 -4.39 6.60 -34.18
C ARG A 33 -3.78 8.00 -34.39
N GLY A 34 -2.45 8.14 -34.29
CA GLY A 34 -1.73 9.41 -34.49
C GLY A 34 -2.03 10.47 -33.42
N LYS A 35 -2.58 10.07 -32.27
CA LYS A 35 -3.07 11.01 -31.25
C LYS A 35 -2.02 11.36 -30.19
N VAL A 36 -0.95 10.58 -30.07
CA VAL A 36 0.07 10.69 -29.02
C VAL A 36 1.40 10.13 -29.55
N SER A 37 2.55 10.73 -29.20
CA SER A 37 3.86 10.16 -29.55
C SER A 37 4.25 8.97 -28.66
N GLU A 38 5.11 8.07 -29.14
CA GLU A 38 5.64 6.95 -28.32
C GLU A 38 6.30 7.42 -27.02
N SER A 39 6.93 8.60 -27.04
CA SER A 39 7.59 9.19 -25.86
C SER A 39 6.58 9.63 -24.79
N GLU A 40 5.45 10.22 -25.19
CA GLU A 40 4.38 10.62 -24.27
C GLU A 40 3.63 9.40 -23.71
N VAL A 41 3.47 8.37 -24.55
CA VAL A 41 2.94 7.06 -24.19
C VAL A 41 3.78 6.39 -23.10
N LYS A 42 5.10 6.29 -23.30
CA LYS A 42 6.00 5.64 -22.33
C LYS A 42 5.98 6.37 -20.99
N LYS A 43 6.01 7.70 -21.04
CA LYS A 43 5.94 8.55 -19.85
C LYS A 43 4.62 8.34 -19.09
N PHE A 44 3.50 8.19 -19.80
CA PHE A 44 2.21 7.90 -19.19
C PHE A 44 2.20 6.52 -18.51
N VAL A 45 2.70 5.48 -19.17
CA VAL A 45 2.80 4.12 -18.60
C VAL A 45 3.61 4.15 -17.30
N ASP A 46 4.80 4.75 -17.35
CA ASP A 46 5.69 4.81 -16.19
C ASP A 46 5.06 5.59 -15.02
N GLU A 47 4.37 6.70 -15.30
CA GLU A 47 3.65 7.48 -14.28
C GLU A 47 2.50 6.69 -13.64
N MET A 48 1.73 5.94 -14.44
CA MET A 48 0.62 5.12 -13.96
C MET A 48 1.11 3.95 -13.09
N VAL A 49 2.15 3.25 -13.54
CA VAL A 49 2.74 2.13 -12.81
C VAL A 49 3.34 2.62 -11.49
N GLY A 50 4.08 3.74 -11.52
CA GLY A 50 4.64 4.34 -10.31
C GLY A 50 3.56 4.75 -9.29
N LYS A 51 2.52 5.46 -9.74
CA LYS A 51 1.39 5.84 -8.87
C LYS A 51 0.58 4.65 -8.37
N SER A 52 0.46 3.58 -9.15
CA SER A 52 -0.20 2.35 -8.74
C SER A 52 0.54 1.69 -7.57
N GLN A 53 1.87 1.61 -7.66
CA GLN A 53 2.70 1.04 -6.60
C GLN A 53 2.59 1.84 -5.30
N GLU A 54 2.69 3.17 -5.37
CA GLU A 54 2.55 4.05 -4.21
C GLU A 54 1.17 3.91 -3.55
N ARG A 55 0.10 3.82 -4.34
CA ARG A 55 -1.26 3.59 -3.84
C ARG A 55 -1.41 2.22 -3.17
N LYS A 56 -0.80 1.17 -3.74
CA LYS A 56 -0.81 -0.18 -3.13
C LYS A 56 -0.18 -0.15 -1.73
N ASP A 57 0.96 0.53 -1.59
CA ASP A 57 1.64 0.63 -0.29
C ASP A 57 0.82 1.42 0.73
N GLN A 58 0.15 2.50 0.32
CA GLN A 58 -0.76 3.26 1.18
C GLN A 58 -1.97 2.42 1.63
N VAL A 59 -2.59 1.68 0.71
CA VAL A 59 -3.71 0.78 1.03
C VAL A 59 -3.27 -0.33 1.99
N LYS A 60 -2.08 -0.92 1.77
CA LYS A 60 -1.52 -1.94 2.66
C LYS A 60 -1.34 -1.39 4.08
N LYS A 61 -0.71 -0.22 4.24
CA LYS A 61 -0.54 0.43 5.55
C LYS A 61 -1.88 0.73 6.23
N GLN A 62 -2.87 1.19 5.46
CA GLN A 62 -4.19 1.48 5.99
C GLN A 62 -4.88 0.19 6.47
N LEU A 63 -4.75 -0.91 5.73
CA LEU A 63 -5.29 -2.21 6.11
C LEU A 63 -4.60 -2.80 7.34
N GLU A 64 -3.26 -2.71 7.42
CA GLU A 64 -2.48 -3.09 8.60
C GLU A 64 -2.98 -2.34 9.84
N LYS A 65 -3.09 -1.01 9.74
CA LYS A 65 -3.59 -0.18 10.84
C LYS A 65 -5.03 -0.51 11.24
N MET A 66 -5.92 -0.71 10.27
CA MET A 66 -7.31 -1.10 10.55
C MET A 66 -7.38 -2.44 11.29
N THR A 67 -6.53 -3.39 10.92
CA THR A 67 -6.46 -4.71 11.56
C THR A 67 -5.92 -4.58 12.99
N GLU A 68 -4.84 -3.82 13.17
CA GLU A 68 -4.26 -3.55 14.50
C GLU A 68 -5.28 -2.86 15.43
N ASP A 69 -5.98 -1.83 14.93
CA ASP A 69 -7.01 -1.12 15.68
C ASP A 69 -8.20 -2.03 16.04
N ALA A 70 -8.58 -2.95 15.15
CA ALA A 70 -9.64 -3.93 15.42
C ALA A 70 -9.23 -4.91 16.53
N LEU A 71 -8.00 -5.45 16.47
CA LEU A 71 -7.47 -6.36 17.49
C LEU A 71 -7.39 -5.68 18.87
N LYS A 72 -6.93 -4.42 18.91
CA LYS A 72 -6.93 -3.61 20.14
C LYS A 72 -8.32 -3.42 20.73
N LYS A 73 -9.32 -3.14 19.89
CA LYS A 73 -10.73 -2.99 20.33
C LYS A 73 -11.33 -4.28 20.90
N MET A 74 -10.79 -5.44 20.52
CA MET A 74 -11.19 -6.73 21.07
C MET A 74 -10.50 -7.05 22.41
N ASN A 75 -9.76 -6.10 22.99
CA ASN A 75 -8.94 -6.28 24.20
C ASN A 75 -7.92 -7.42 24.08
N LEU A 76 -7.42 -7.67 22.87
CA LEU A 76 -6.34 -8.63 22.65
C LEU A 76 -5.00 -7.95 22.92
N ALA A 77 -4.21 -8.53 23.83
CA ALA A 77 -2.84 -8.08 24.09
C ALA A 77 -1.94 -8.47 22.92
N SER A 78 -1.06 -7.56 22.49
CA SER A 78 -0.03 -7.89 21.51
C SER A 78 1.08 -8.75 22.15
N ARG A 79 1.96 -9.31 21.32
CA ARG A 79 3.14 -10.01 21.84
C ARG A 79 4.04 -9.05 22.61
N GLU A 80 4.22 -7.84 22.11
CA GLU A 80 5.02 -6.80 22.74
C GLU A 80 4.43 -6.38 24.10
N ASP A 81 3.10 -6.32 24.22
CA ASP A 81 2.43 -6.05 25.50
C ASP A 81 2.75 -7.14 26.54
N LEU A 82 2.77 -8.41 26.12
CA LEU A 82 3.11 -9.55 26.98
C LEU A 82 4.58 -9.55 27.38
N GLU A 83 5.49 -9.32 26.43
CA GLU A 83 6.93 -9.23 26.70
C GLU A 83 7.25 -8.06 27.64
N ALA A 84 6.59 -6.90 27.44
CA ALA A 84 6.72 -5.76 28.35
C ALA A 84 6.19 -6.08 29.75
N LEU A 85 5.11 -6.86 29.85
CA LEU A 85 4.57 -7.32 31.12
C LEU A 85 5.54 -8.29 31.82
N GLU A 86 6.08 -9.28 31.11
CA GLU A 86 7.06 -10.24 31.63
C GLU A 86 8.31 -9.54 32.15
N LYS A 87 8.85 -8.57 31.39
CA LYS A 87 10.02 -7.79 31.80
C LYS A 87 9.74 -7.00 33.09
N ARG A 88 8.61 -6.28 33.14
CA ARG A 88 8.21 -5.53 34.35
C ARG A 88 7.99 -6.45 35.55
N LEU A 89 7.47 -7.65 35.32
CA LEU A 89 7.28 -8.65 36.37
C LEU A 89 8.62 -9.15 36.89
N GLY A 90 9.57 -9.47 36.00
CA GLY A 90 10.93 -9.87 36.34
C GLY A 90 11.64 -8.81 37.18
N GLU A 91 11.69 -7.56 36.70
CA GLU A 91 12.31 -6.44 37.43
C GLU A 91 11.71 -6.25 38.83
N LYS A 92 10.39 -6.41 38.95
CA LYS A 92 9.70 -6.33 40.25
C LYS A 92 10.09 -7.49 41.17
N ILE A 93 10.13 -8.71 40.65
CA ILE A 93 10.51 -9.92 41.40
C ILE A 93 11.96 -9.80 41.89
N ASP A 94 12.88 -9.35 41.04
CA ASP A 94 14.29 -9.16 41.41
C ASP A 94 14.45 -8.09 42.51
N SER A 95 13.66 -7.00 42.41
CA SER A 95 13.65 -5.95 43.44
C SER A 95 13.13 -6.42 44.81
N LEU A 96 12.22 -7.40 44.83
CA LEU A 96 11.64 -7.96 46.05
C LEU A 96 12.47 -9.10 46.64
N THR A 97 13.17 -9.85 45.80
CA THR A 97 13.99 -11.01 46.21
C THR A 97 15.44 -10.64 46.55
N GLY A 98 15.86 -9.40 46.30
CA GLY A 98 17.20 -8.92 46.64
C GLY A 98 18.32 -9.51 45.78
N ASN A 99 17.99 -10.37 44.80
CA ASN A 99 18.90 -10.87 43.79
C ASN A 99 19.13 -9.78 42.73
N LYS A 100 19.97 -8.79 43.06
CA LYS A 100 20.68 -8.04 42.02
C LYS A 100 21.89 -8.88 41.58
N SER A 101 21.79 -9.55 40.44
CA SER A 101 22.96 -9.96 39.66
C SER A 101 23.27 -8.93 38.60
#